data_AF-A0A5D2XNF1-F1
#
_entry.id   AF-A0A5D2XNF1-F1
#
_cell.length_a   1.000
_cell.length_b   1.000
_cell.length_c   1.000
_cell.angle_alpha   90.00
_cell.angle_beta   90.00
_cell.angle_gamma   90.00
#
_symmetry.space_group_name_H-M   'P 1'
#
loop_
_entity.id
_entity.type
_entity.pdbx_description
1 polymer ?
#
loop_
_entity_poly.entity_id
_entity_poly.type
_entity_poly.pdbx_seq_one_letter_code
_entity_poly.pdbx_strand_id
1 'polypeptide(L)'
;MASGAGDWSAEQIDDYETLISTTDVELLKRAWRNEKASPEILPFEEALVKRAKEQIQLMEETVDDFAESGHDPLIASLYQMDLDRAQFLLRSYLRVRLQKIEKFMFHIWKMDTYRNRLSIEEEKFTERCIRDIGKHLEETVVSKLPDNYQSVLKQSIISEEDDMVPEPQLDTFIVAKCERATRPLYLDGSRQSASFDSRNDHFQMVPGDLCILRYRPFQEELMSGNISLV
;
A
#
# COMPACT_ATOMS: atom_id res chain seq x y z
N MET A 1 35.45 -1.03 -40.87
CA MET A 1 35.23 -0.44 -39.53
C MET A 1 33.93 -1.01 -39.00
N ALA A 2 33.99 -2.04 -38.16
CA ALA A 2 32.82 -2.64 -37.52
C ALA A 2 32.41 -1.76 -36.33
N SER A 3 31.24 -1.15 -36.41
CA SER A 3 30.62 -0.45 -35.27
C SER A 3 29.91 -1.49 -34.40
N GLY A 4 30.34 -1.59 -33.14
CA GLY A 4 29.97 -2.63 -32.20
C GLY A 4 28.47 -2.74 -31.95
N ALA A 5 27.95 -3.95 -32.11
CA ALA A 5 26.75 -4.37 -31.42
C ALA A 5 27.08 -4.36 -29.91
N GLY A 6 26.40 -3.49 -29.16
CA GLY A 6 26.49 -3.48 -27.71
C GLY A 6 26.03 -4.83 -27.16
N ASP A 7 26.94 -5.50 -26.45
CA ASP A 7 26.68 -6.71 -25.69
C ASP A 7 25.83 -6.31 -24.47
N TRP A 8 24.51 -6.44 -24.59
CA TRP A 8 23.60 -6.23 -23.46
C TRP A 8 23.70 -7.45 -22.56
N SER A 9 23.98 -7.26 -21.27
CA SER A 9 24.09 -8.38 -20.32
C SER A 9 22.73 -9.07 -20.15
N ALA A 10 22.73 -10.37 -19.80
CA ALA A 10 21.50 -11.12 -19.56
C ALA A 10 20.60 -10.48 -18.48
N GLU A 11 21.19 -9.82 -17.49
CA GLU A 11 20.48 -9.05 -16.45
C GLU A 11 19.80 -7.80 -17.03
N GLN A 12 20.40 -7.13 -18.00
CA GLN A 12 19.79 -5.97 -18.68
C GLN A 12 18.67 -6.38 -19.63
N ILE A 13 18.77 -7.57 -20.23
CA ILE A 13 17.73 -8.14 -21.09
C ILE A 13 16.54 -8.59 -20.25
N ASP A 14 16.78 -9.23 -19.09
CA ASP A 14 15.73 -9.68 -18.17
C ASP A 14 14.99 -8.50 -17.51
N ASP A 15 15.70 -7.46 -17.08
CA ASP A 15 15.07 -6.23 -16.58
C ASP A 15 14.28 -5.51 -17.69
N TYR A 16 14.79 -5.47 -18.94
CA TYR A 16 14.09 -4.85 -20.07
C TYR A 16 12.84 -5.65 -20.48
N GLU A 17 12.92 -6.98 -20.49
CA GLU A 17 11.82 -7.89 -20.83
C GLU A 17 10.74 -7.91 -19.73
N THR A 18 11.14 -7.81 -18.45
CA THR A 18 10.23 -7.62 -17.30
C THR A 18 9.56 -6.24 -17.32
N LEU A 19 10.29 -5.19 -17.70
CA LEU A 19 9.74 -3.83 -17.87
C LEU A 19 8.76 -3.72 -19.05
N ILE A 20 8.92 -4.55 -20.08
CA ILE A 20 8.02 -4.59 -21.25
C ILE A 20 6.79 -5.47 -21.00
N SER A 21 6.85 -6.43 -20.07
CA SER A 21 5.79 -7.43 -19.85
C SER A 21 4.92 -7.23 -18.60
N THR A 22 5.28 -6.32 -17.69
CA THR A 22 4.44 -6.06 -16.51
C THR A 22 3.17 -5.29 -16.87
N THR A 23 2.06 -6.03 -16.97
CA THR A 23 0.75 -5.41 -17.24
C THR A 23 0.31 -4.53 -16.06
N ASP A 24 -0.45 -3.46 -16.32
CA ASP A 24 -1.03 -2.63 -15.25
C ASP A 24 -1.85 -3.48 -14.24
N VAL A 25 -2.41 -4.61 -14.70
CA VAL A 25 -3.10 -5.58 -13.85
C VAL A 25 -2.16 -6.24 -12.84
N GLU A 26 -0.94 -6.61 -13.23
CA GLU A 26 0.05 -7.20 -12.33
C GLU A 26 0.58 -6.18 -11.32
N LEU A 27 0.83 -4.94 -11.76
CA LEU A 27 1.19 -3.84 -10.89
C LEU A 27 0.09 -3.59 -9.86
N LEU A 28 -1.18 -3.59 -10.29
CA LEU A 28 -2.32 -3.38 -9.39
C LEU A 28 -2.50 -4.54 -8.42
N LYS A 29 -2.29 -5.79 -8.85
CA LYS A 29 -2.27 -6.96 -7.95
C LYS A 29 -1.16 -6.85 -6.90
N ARG A 30 0.02 -6.36 -7.28
CA ARG A 30 1.14 -6.14 -6.35
C ARG A 30 0.80 -5.05 -5.35
N ALA A 31 0.33 -3.89 -5.81
CA ALA A 31 -0.09 -2.79 -4.94
C ALA A 31 -1.21 -3.24 -3.98
N TRP A 32 -2.18 -4.01 -4.47
CA TRP A 32 -3.25 -4.57 -3.65
C TRP A 32 -2.75 -5.53 -2.57
N ARG A 33 -1.87 -6.47 -2.89
CA ARG A 33 -1.30 -7.39 -1.88
C ARG A 33 -0.46 -6.65 -0.85
N ASN A 34 0.41 -5.75 -1.31
CA ASN A 34 1.24 -4.91 -0.45
C ASN A 34 0.38 -4.12 0.53
N GLU A 35 -0.65 -3.44 0.03
CA GLU A 35 -1.58 -2.69 0.87
C GLU A 35 -2.35 -3.60 1.82
N LYS A 36 -2.78 -4.78 1.40
CA LYS A 36 -3.52 -5.69 2.28
C LYS A 36 -2.67 -6.25 3.42
N ALA A 37 -1.39 -6.52 3.16
CA ALA A 37 -0.48 -7.16 4.12
C ALA A 37 0.32 -6.17 4.97
N SER A 38 0.40 -4.89 4.60
CA SER A 38 1.11 -3.88 5.39
C SER A 38 0.27 -3.39 6.59
N PRO A 39 0.89 -3.13 7.76
CA PRO A 39 0.19 -2.63 8.95
C PRO A 39 -0.20 -1.15 8.85
N GLU A 40 0.51 -0.38 8.01
CA GLU A 40 0.33 1.07 7.79
C GLU A 40 -0.20 1.37 6.39
N ILE A 41 -0.61 2.62 6.14
CA ILE A 41 -1.01 3.09 4.81
C ILE A 41 0.21 3.29 3.90
N LEU A 42 0.20 2.68 2.71
CA LEU A 42 1.24 2.85 1.71
C LEU A 42 0.96 4.07 0.80
N PRO A 43 1.95 4.55 0.00
CA PRO A 43 1.71 5.58 -1.00
C PRO A 43 0.58 5.22 -1.97
N PHE A 44 -0.29 6.19 -2.27
CA PHE A 44 -1.34 6.02 -3.26
C PHE A 44 -0.75 5.96 -4.68
N GLU A 45 -1.08 4.90 -5.41
CA GLU A 45 -0.61 4.69 -6.78
C GLU A 45 -1.49 5.45 -7.79
N GLU A 46 -1.50 6.78 -7.72
CA GLU A 46 -2.40 7.67 -8.48
C GLU A 46 -2.37 7.36 -10.00
N ALA A 47 -1.18 7.29 -10.57
CA ALA A 47 -1.00 7.06 -12.00
C ALA A 47 -1.51 5.68 -12.44
N LEU A 48 -1.27 4.64 -11.63
CA LEU A 48 -1.71 3.28 -11.91
C LEU A 48 -3.23 3.15 -11.76
N VAL A 49 -3.80 3.72 -10.70
CA VAL A 49 -5.25 3.73 -10.47
C VAL A 49 -5.97 4.47 -11.59
N LYS A 50 -5.42 5.62 -12.04
CA LYS A 50 -5.99 6.37 -13.15
C LYS A 50 -6.00 5.55 -14.44
N ARG A 51 -4.87 4.95 -14.83
CA ARG A 51 -4.82 4.08 -16.02
C ARG A 51 -5.76 2.89 -15.90
N ALA A 52 -5.81 2.23 -14.74
CA ALA A 52 -6.71 1.11 -14.50
C ALA A 52 -8.19 1.51 -14.64
N LYS A 53 -8.59 2.69 -14.15
CA LYS A 53 -9.95 3.23 -14.35
C LYS A 53 -10.27 3.46 -15.83
N GLU A 54 -9.36 4.10 -16.56
CA GLU A 54 -9.52 4.38 -17.99
C GLU A 54 -9.63 3.07 -18.80
N GLN A 55 -8.82 2.06 -18.49
CA GLN A 55 -8.89 0.74 -19.15
C GLN A 55 -10.19 0.00 -18.82
N ILE A 56 -10.66 0.05 -17.57
CA ILE A 56 -11.95 -0.53 -17.18
C ILE A 56 -13.09 0.15 -17.94
N GLN A 57 -13.09 1.48 -18.03
CA GLN A 57 -14.11 2.22 -18.76
C GLN A 57 -14.15 1.84 -20.25
N LEU A 58 -12.99 1.70 -20.90
CA LEU A 58 -12.92 1.25 -22.29
C LEU A 58 -13.45 -0.20 -22.46
N MET A 59 -13.15 -1.09 -21.51
CA MET A 59 -13.70 -2.45 -21.50
C MET A 59 -15.22 -2.47 -21.28
N GLU A 60 -15.77 -1.57 -20.47
CA GLU A 60 -17.22 -1.41 -20.29
C GLU A 60 -17.89 -1.05 -21.62
N GLU A 61 -17.40 -0.01 -22.31
CA GLU A 61 -17.90 0.40 -23.62
C GLU A 61 -17.79 -0.74 -24.65
N THR A 62 -16.68 -1.47 -24.63
CA THR A 62 -16.47 -2.62 -25.51
C THR A 62 -17.52 -3.71 -25.24
N VAL A 63 -17.74 -4.07 -23.98
CA VAL A 63 -18.72 -5.11 -23.60
C VAL A 63 -20.14 -4.72 -24.01
N ASP A 64 -20.51 -3.45 -23.86
CA ASP A 64 -21.81 -2.93 -24.29
C ASP A 64 -21.96 -3.03 -25.81
N ASP A 65 -20.93 -2.65 -26.59
CA ASP A 65 -20.92 -2.81 -28.05
C ASP A 65 -21.08 -4.29 -28.45
N PHE A 66 -20.40 -5.22 -27.75
CA PHE A 66 -20.51 -6.66 -27.99
C PHE A 66 -21.93 -7.19 -27.72
N ALA A 67 -22.63 -6.62 -26.74
CA ALA A 67 -24.01 -6.96 -26.43
C ALA A 67 -25.00 -6.45 -27.50
N GLU A 68 -24.78 -5.26 -28.05
CA GLU A 68 -25.66 -4.64 -29.05
C GLU A 68 -25.48 -5.21 -30.47
N SER A 69 -24.25 -5.52 -30.84
CA SER A 69 -23.86 -5.94 -32.20
C SER A 69 -24.13 -7.42 -32.53
N GLY A 70 -24.60 -8.21 -31.55
CA GLY A 70 -24.95 -9.61 -31.77
C GLY A 70 -23.75 -10.53 -32.01
N HIS A 71 -22.58 -10.16 -31.47
CA HIS A 71 -21.38 -11.01 -31.46
C HIS A 71 -21.62 -12.34 -30.71
N ASP A 72 -20.71 -13.30 -30.85
CA ASP A 72 -20.81 -14.62 -30.20
C ASP A 72 -21.02 -14.46 -28.67
N PRO A 73 -22.13 -14.98 -28.11
CA PRO A 73 -22.44 -14.88 -26.68
C PRO A 73 -21.31 -15.36 -25.77
N LEU A 74 -20.50 -16.33 -26.23
CA LEU A 74 -19.37 -16.83 -25.45
C LEU A 74 -18.25 -15.80 -25.32
N ILE A 75 -17.97 -15.04 -26.37
CA ILE A 75 -16.95 -13.99 -26.38
C ILE A 75 -17.38 -12.82 -25.49
N ALA A 76 -18.63 -12.39 -25.62
CA ALA A 76 -19.20 -11.34 -24.76
C ALA A 76 -19.14 -11.74 -23.27
N SER A 77 -19.49 -13.00 -22.95
CA SER A 77 -19.37 -13.52 -21.58
C SER A 77 -17.95 -13.54 -21.06
N LEU A 78 -16.95 -13.81 -21.90
CA LEU A 78 -15.54 -13.79 -21.50
C LEU A 78 -15.07 -12.39 -21.12
N TYR A 79 -15.37 -11.40 -21.97
CA TYR A 79 -15.04 -10.00 -21.69
C TYR A 79 -15.73 -9.48 -20.42
N GLN A 80 -17.01 -9.84 -20.20
CA GLN A 80 -17.72 -9.51 -18.96
C GLN A 80 -17.02 -10.09 -17.72
N MET A 81 -16.60 -11.37 -17.77
CA MET A 81 -15.89 -11.98 -16.64
C MET A 81 -14.56 -11.28 -16.33
N ASP A 82 -13.80 -10.90 -17.35
CA ASP A 82 -12.53 -10.20 -17.15
C ASP A 82 -12.73 -8.76 -16.67
N LEU A 83 -13.79 -8.08 -17.12
CA LEU A 83 -14.23 -6.80 -16.60
C LEU A 83 -14.55 -6.90 -15.09
N ASP A 84 -15.38 -7.88 -14.71
CA ASP A 84 -15.77 -8.08 -13.31
C ASP A 84 -14.55 -8.32 -12.42
N ARG A 85 -13.56 -9.09 -12.91
CA ARG A 85 -12.30 -9.35 -12.19
C ARG A 85 -11.45 -8.09 -12.04
N ALA A 86 -11.35 -7.26 -13.09
CA ALA A 86 -10.61 -5.99 -13.04
C ALA A 86 -11.29 -4.98 -12.08
N GLN A 87 -12.61 -4.84 -12.18
CA GLN A 87 -13.38 -4.01 -11.25
C GLN A 87 -13.24 -4.48 -9.80
N PHE A 88 -13.33 -5.80 -9.56
CA PHE A 88 -13.15 -6.36 -8.22
C PHE A 88 -11.77 -5.99 -7.67
N LEU A 89 -10.70 -6.18 -8.45
CA LEU A 89 -9.34 -5.89 -8.00
C LEU A 89 -9.17 -4.42 -7.61
N LEU A 90 -9.61 -3.50 -8.47
CA LEU A 90 -9.52 -2.06 -8.20
C LEU A 90 -10.36 -1.66 -6.98
N ARG A 91 -11.61 -2.13 -6.90
CA ARG A 91 -12.49 -1.85 -5.75
C ARG A 91 -11.92 -2.42 -4.45
N SER A 92 -11.32 -3.60 -4.50
CA SER A 92 -10.70 -4.26 -3.35
C SER A 92 -9.50 -3.46 -2.84
N TYR A 93 -8.62 -2.98 -3.73
CA TYR A 93 -7.52 -2.07 -3.37
C TYR A 93 -8.01 -0.82 -2.65
N LEU A 94 -8.95 -0.09 -3.25
CA LEU A 94 -9.48 1.15 -2.66
C LEU A 94 -10.19 0.88 -1.32
N ARG A 95 -10.93 -0.23 -1.20
CA ARG A 95 -11.62 -0.58 0.05
C ARG A 95 -10.66 -0.88 1.19
N VAL A 96 -9.58 -1.61 0.94
CA VAL A 96 -8.55 -1.91 1.96
C VAL A 96 -7.94 -0.61 2.48
N ARG A 97 -7.65 0.34 1.57
CA ARG A 97 -7.12 1.66 1.96
C ARG A 97 -8.10 2.45 2.82
N LEU A 98 -9.36 2.54 2.42
CA LEU A 98 -10.40 3.21 3.21
C LEU A 98 -10.54 2.62 4.62
N GLN A 99 -10.47 1.28 4.75
CA GLN A 99 -10.51 0.62 6.07
C GLN A 99 -9.32 1.01 6.96
N LYS A 100 -8.12 1.12 6.40
CA LYS A 100 -6.94 1.60 7.13
C LYS A 100 -7.06 3.07 7.53
N ILE A 101 -7.54 3.90 6.61
CA ILE A 101 -7.77 5.33 6.85
C ILE A 101 -8.77 5.50 7.99
N GLU A 102 -9.90 4.79 7.97
CA GLU A 102 -10.91 4.84 9.02
C GLU A 102 -10.34 4.38 10.37
N LYS A 103 -9.49 3.35 10.38
CA LYS A 103 -8.87 2.83 11.60
C LYS A 103 -7.82 3.78 12.20
N PHE A 104 -7.04 4.47 11.37
CA PHE A 104 -5.89 5.26 11.79
C PHE A 104 -6.03 6.76 11.46
N MET A 105 -7.26 7.27 11.33
CA MET A 105 -7.55 8.62 10.82
C MET A 105 -6.80 9.73 11.54
N PHE A 106 -6.79 9.72 12.89
CA PHE A 106 -6.14 10.75 13.69
C PHE A 106 -4.61 10.69 13.55
N HIS A 107 -4.04 9.48 13.52
CA HIS A 107 -2.60 9.27 13.32
C HIS A 107 -2.15 9.74 11.93
N ILE A 108 -2.90 9.36 10.89
CA ILE A 108 -2.63 9.77 9.50
C ILE A 108 -2.73 11.29 9.34
N TRP A 109 -3.72 11.92 9.97
CA TRP A 109 -3.92 13.37 9.87
C TRP A 109 -2.84 14.18 10.59
N LYS A 110 -2.34 13.67 11.72
CA LYS A 110 -1.30 14.32 12.53
C LYS A 110 0.07 14.29 11.84
N MET A 111 0.36 13.27 11.04
CA MET A 111 1.67 13.05 10.43
C MET A 111 1.65 13.33 8.92
N ASP A 112 2.35 14.39 8.50
CA ASP A 112 2.45 14.78 7.09
C ASP A 112 2.98 13.66 6.18
N THR A 113 3.86 12.79 6.71
CA THR A 113 4.41 11.65 5.98
C THR A 113 3.34 10.66 5.52
N TYR A 114 2.28 10.47 6.28
CA TYR A 114 1.14 9.60 5.92
C TYR A 114 0.07 10.38 5.16
N ARG A 115 -0.16 11.63 5.51
CA ARG A 115 -1.08 12.50 4.78
C ARG A 115 -0.69 12.64 3.30
N ASN A 116 0.60 12.79 3.02
CA ASN A 116 1.14 12.87 1.65
C ASN A 116 1.03 11.54 0.86
N ARG A 117 0.64 10.43 1.51
CA ARG A 117 0.42 9.12 0.86
C ARG A 117 -1.03 8.93 0.41
N LEU A 118 -1.93 9.86 0.70
CA LEU A 118 -3.35 9.77 0.36
C LEU A 118 -3.65 10.37 -1.01
N SER A 119 -4.71 9.88 -1.65
CA SER A 119 -5.34 10.60 -2.76
C SER A 119 -6.09 11.85 -2.26
N ILE A 120 -6.41 12.78 -3.16
CA ILE A 120 -7.19 13.98 -2.83
C ILE A 120 -8.57 13.62 -2.28
N GLU A 121 -9.20 12.57 -2.81
CA GLU A 121 -10.49 12.06 -2.35
C GLU A 121 -10.38 11.37 -0.99
N GLU A 122 -9.29 10.63 -0.77
CA GLU A 122 -8.98 9.99 0.52
C GLU A 122 -8.73 11.04 1.62
N GLU A 123 -8.03 12.13 1.30
CA GLU A 123 -7.81 13.24 2.23
C GLU A 123 -9.14 13.89 2.64
N LYS A 124 -9.99 14.22 1.67
CA LYS A 124 -11.35 14.76 1.93
C LYS A 124 -12.20 13.78 2.74
N PHE A 125 -12.08 12.48 2.48
CA PHE A 125 -12.77 11.46 3.27
C PHE A 125 -12.27 11.44 4.72
N THR A 126 -10.95 11.49 4.92
CA THR A 126 -10.31 11.51 6.24
C THR A 126 -10.77 12.72 7.08
N GLU A 127 -10.75 13.92 6.48
CA GLU A 127 -11.21 15.15 7.13
C GLU A 127 -12.68 15.03 7.58
N ARG A 128 -13.56 14.50 6.72
CA ARG A 128 -14.97 14.29 7.06
C ARG A 128 -15.13 13.28 8.19
N CYS A 129 -14.44 12.14 8.14
CA CYS A 129 -14.51 11.12 9.19
C CYS A 129 -14.09 11.68 10.55
N ILE A 130 -12.97 12.42 10.60
CA ILE A 130 -12.48 13.06 11.83
C ILE A 130 -13.51 14.02 12.39
N ARG A 131 -14.08 14.88 11.54
CA ARG A 131 -15.10 15.85 11.95
C ARG A 131 -16.36 15.16 12.47
N ASP A 132 -16.86 14.18 11.74
CA ASP A 132 -18.15 13.55 12.03
C ASP A 132 -18.06 12.67 13.30
N ILE A 133 -16.94 11.93 13.46
CA ILE A 133 -16.66 11.16 14.68
C ILE A 133 -16.39 12.08 15.88
N GLY A 134 -15.59 13.13 15.69
CA GLY A 134 -15.31 14.11 16.74
C GLY A 134 -16.60 14.76 17.26
N LYS A 135 -17.45 15.23 16.35
CA LYS A 135 -18.77 15.79 16.69
C LYS A 135 -19.65 14.78 17.42
N HIS A 136 -19.73 13.55 16.93
CA HIS A 136 -20.56 12.52 17.54
C HIS A 136 -20.11 12.20 18.98
N LEU A 137 -18.80 12.04 19.20
CA LEU A 137 -18.25 11.77 20.52
C LEU A 137 -18.45 12.96 21.47
N GLU A 138 -18.27 14.18 20.96
CA GLU A 138 -18.49 15.44 21.71
C GLU A 138 -19.92 15.53 22.27
N GLU A 139 -20.90 15.35 21.39
CA GLU A 139 -22.33 15.46 21.73
C GLU A 139 -22.80 14.29 22.63
N THR A 140 -22.23 13.11 22.45
CA THR A 140 -22.72 11.89 23.13
C THR A 140 -22.11 11.70 24.51
N VAL A 141 -20.79 11.85 24.64
CA VAL A 141 -20.03 11.44 25.83
C VAL A 141 -19.12 12.55 26.35
N VAL A 142 -18.28 13.15 25.52
CA VAL A 142 -17.15 13.98 25.97
C VAL A 142 -17.64 15.21 26.74
N SER A 143 -18.66 15.91 26.24
CA SER A 143 -19.27 17.06 26.93
C SER A 143 -19.90 16.75 28.29
N LYS A 144 -20.12 15.47 28.60
CA LYS A 144 -20.69 15.00 29.88
C LYS A 144 -19.60 14.52 30.85
N LEU A 145 -18.36 14.42 30.40
CA LEU A 145 -17.24 14.01 31.24
C LEU A 145 -16.71 15.21 32.06
N PRO A 146 -16.10 14.96 33.23
CA PRO A 146 -15.39 15.99 33.98
C PRO A 146 -14.31 16.64 33.12
N ASP A 147 -14.00 17.92 33.37
CA ASP A 147 -13.09 18.74 32.57
C ASP A 147 -11.74 18.05 32.27
N ASN A 148 -11.25 17.23 33.21
CA ASN A 148 -10.01 16.46 33.08
C ASN A 148 -10.02 15.41 31.95
N TYR A 149 -11.18 15.08 31.38
CA TYR A 149 -11.41 14.00 30.42
C TYR A 149 -12.17 14.45 29.17
N GLN A 150 -12.29 15.76 28.93
CA GLN A 150 -13.03 16.32 27.79
C GLN A 150 -12.24 16.28 26.46
N SER A 151 -11.25 15.40 26.33
CA SER A 151 -10.47 15.25 25.10
C SER A 151 -10.79 13.91 24.43
N VAL A 152 -10.96 13.94 23.10
CA VAL A 152 -11.09 12.72 22.28
C VAL A 152 -9.74 12.03 22.06
N LEU A 153 -8.65 12.80 22.08
CA LEU A 153 -7.31 12.34 21.70
C LEU A 153 -6.43 11.96 22.90
N LYS A 154 -6.80 12.41 24.10
CA LYS A 154 -6.03 12.25 25.33
C LYS A 154 -6.84 11.57 26.40
N GLN A 155 -6.21 10.67 27.14
CA GLN A 155 -6.82 10.00 28.28
C GLN A 155 -7.07 10.98 29.43
N SER A 156 -6.21 11.99 29.61
CA SER A 156 -6.40 13.04 30.62
C SER A 156 -5.68 14.33 30.26
N ILE A 157 -6.00 15.43 30.97
CA ILE A 157 -5.25 16.70 30.86
C ILE A 157 -3.75 16.54 31.18
N ILE A 158 -3.38 15.56 32.01
CA ILE A 158 -1.99 15.31 32.41
C ILE A 158 -1.20 14.60 31.30
N SER A 159 -1.88 13.96 30.33
CA SER A 159 -1.23 13.32 29.20
C SER A 159 -0.58 14.38 28.29
N GLU A 160 0.75 14.33 28.18
CA GLU A 160 1.50 15.23 27.31
C GLU A 160 1.21 14.94 25.83
N GLU A 161 1.13 13.66 25.49
CA GLU A 161 0.90 13.15 24.13
C GLU A 161 -0.56 12.69 23.91
N ASP A 162 -0.91 12.45 22.64
CA ASP A 162 -2.22 11.95 22.23
C ASP A 162 -2.27 10.41 22.38
N ASP A 163 -2.32 9.95 23.63
CA ASP A 163 -2.25 8.55 24.05
C ASP A 163 -3.50 7.70 23.70
N MET A 164 -4.58 8.32 23.24
CA MET A 164 -5.81 7.63 22.80
C MET A 164 -5.90 7.49 21.27
N VAL A 165 -4.88 7.89 20.52
CA VAL A 165 -4.84 7.75 19.07
C VAL A 165 -4.31 6.38 18.67
N PRO A 166 -5.10 5.56 17.93
CA PRO A 166 -4.62 4.26 17.47
C PRO A 166 -3.52 4.42 16.41
N GLU A 167 -2.42 3.68 16.58
CA GLU A 167 -1.27 3.69 15.67
C GLU A 167 -1.04 2.31 15.02
N PRO A 168 -0.49 2.26 13.79
CA PRO A 168 -0.13 1.00 13.14
C PRO A 168 1.05 0.32 13.86
N GLN A 169 0.92 -0.98 14.11
CA GLN A 169 1.97 -1.78 14.74
C GLN A 169 3.05 -2.15 13.72
N LEU A 170 4.12 -1.36 13.66
CA LEU A 170 5.21 -1.57 12.68
C LEU A 170 6.09 -2.79 12.98
N ASP A 171 6.03 -3.36 14.20
CA ASP A 171 6.78 -4.58 14.56
C ASP A 171 6.05 -5.88 14.22
N THR A 172 4.89 -5.81 13.58
CA THR A 172 4.14 -6.99 13.15
C THR A 172 4.93 -7.80 12.12
N PHE A 173 4.82 -9.13 12.22
CA PHE A 173 5.41 -10.05 11.26
C PHE A 173 4.60 -10.09 9.97
N ILE A 174 5.30 -9.96 8.85
CA ILE A 174 4.77 -10.03 7.49
C ILE A 174 5.46 -11.15 6.71
N VAL A 175 4.77 -11.68 5.71
CA VAL A 175 5.37 -12.59 4.72
C VAL A 175 5.81 -11.75 3.54
N ALA A 176 7.13 -11.74 3.28
CA ALA A 176 7.72 -10.99 2.18
C ALA A 176 8.44 -11.93 1.22
N LYS A 177 8.22 -11.69 -0.08
CA LYS A 177 8.98 -12.28 -1.17
C LYS A 177 10.01 -11.28 -1.67
N CYS A 178 11.24 -11.72 -1.82
CA CYS A 178 12.31 -10.93 -2.42
C CYS A 178 12.18 -10.94 -3.95
N GLU A 179 12.04 -9.76 -4.56
CA GLU A 179 12.04 -9.63 -6.03
C GLU A 179 13.43 -9.23 -6.52
N ARG A 180 14.15 -8.40 -5.76
CA ARG A 180 15.52 -7.95 -6.06
C ARG A 180 16.38 -8.04 -4.82
N ALA A 181 17.68 -8.31 -5.00
CA ALA A 181 18.61 -8.47 -3.90
C ALA A 181 18.56 -7.26 -2.96
N THR A 182 18.19 -7.51 -1.71
CA THR A 182 18.06 -6.42 -0.72
C THR A 182 19.44 -5.97 -0.27
N ARG A 183 19.51 -4.76 0.30
CA ARG A 183 20.70 -4.36 1.05
C ARG A 183 20.80 -5.24 2.32
N PRO A 184 22.02 -5.40 2.89
CA PRO A 184 22.17 -6.03 4.19
C PRO A 184 21.42 -5.18 5.23
N LEU A 185 20.37 -5.73 5.84
CA LEU A 185 19.55 -5.04 6.82
C LEU A 185 19.87 -5.52 8.23
N TYR A 186 19.94 -4.56 9.16
CA TYR A 186 20.17 -4.83 10.57
C TYR A 186 18.83 -5.16 11.24
N LEU A 187 18.70 -6.38 11.76
CA LEU A 187 17.47 -6.89 12.37
C LEU A 187 17.08 -6.21 13.69
N ASP A 188 17.99 -5.39 14.25
CA ASP A 188 17.84 -4.76 15.57
C ASP A 188 17.46 -3.26 15.51
N GLY A 189 17.26 -2.68 14.32
CA GLY A 189 16.80 -1.27 14.18
C GLY A 189 17.76 -0.20 14.73
N SER A 190 18.88 -0.59 15.33
CA SER A 190 19.90 0.29 15.89
C SER A 190 20.89 0.69 14.79
N ARG A 191 20.69 1.87 14.19
CA ARG A 191 21.72 2.49 13.32
C ARG A 191 22.97 2.96 14.10
N GLN A 192 23.05 2.73 15.41
CA GLN A 192 24.13 3.23 16.27
C GLN A 192 24.46 2.25 17.41
N SER A 193 25.35 1.29 17.14
CA SER A 193 26.48 0.99 18.03
C SER A 193 27.27 -0.15 17.41
N ALA A 194 28.31 0.21 16.66
CA ALA A 194 29.39 -0.72 16.32
C ALA A 194 30.16 -1.07 17.60
N SER A 195 29.63 -1.99 18.41
CA SER A 195 30.44 -2.73 19.37
C SER A 195 31.12 -3.88 18.65
N PHE A 196 32.42 -4.01 18.91
CA PHE A 196 33.45 -4.76 18.21
C PHE A 196 33.27 -6.30 18.12
N ASP A 197 32.09 -6.87 18.44
CA ASP A 197 31.90 -8.33 18.54
C ASP A 197 30.62 -8.94 17.90
N SER A 198 29.74 -8.16 17.26
CA SER A 198 28.55 -8.72 16.57
C SER A 198 28.86 -9.07 15.12
N ARG A 199 29.57 -10.18 14.90
CA ARG A 199 30.04 -10.60 13.57
C ARG A 199 28.97 -11.08 12.57
N ASN A 200 27.65 -11.08 12.85
CA ASN A 200 26.72 -11.71 11.90
C ASN A 200 25.23 -11.28 11.87
N ASP A 201 24.80 -10.16 12.46
CA ASP A 201 23.37 -9.78 12.46
C ASP A 201 22.96 -8.90 11.26
N HIS A 202 23.50 -9.21 10.08
CA HIS A 202 22.99 -8.65 8.82
C HIS A 202 22.17 -9.71 8.11
N PHE A 203 20.93 -9.37 7.78
CA PHE A 203 20.06 -10.23 7.00
C PHE A 203 19.94 -9.67 5.59
N GLN A 204 20.26 -10.50 4.60
CA GLN A 204 20.12 -10.15 3.20
C GLN A 204 19.24 -11.21 2.54
N MET A 205 18.23 -10.75 1.80
CA MET A 205 17.39 -11.64 0.99
C MET A 205 17.96 -11.74 -0.42
N VAL A 206 17.94 -12.95 -0.96
CA VAL A 206 18.25 -13.25 -2.36
C VAL A 206 16.95 -13.27 -3.17
N PRO A 207 16.95 -12.82 -4.44
CA PRO A 207 15.75 -12.91 -5.28
C PRO A 207 15.13 -14.30 -5.27
N GLY A 208 13.81 -14.36 -5.07
CA GLY A 208 13.07 -15.61 -4.94
C GLY A 208 12.86 -16.11 -3.51
N ASP A 209 13.59 -15.58 -2.52
CA ASP A 209 13.40 -15.94 -1.12
C ASP A 209 12.02 -15.51 -0.60
N LEU A 210 11.40 -16.39 0.19
CA LEU A 210 10.16 -16.13 0.91
C LEU A 210 10.45 -16.22 2.41
N CYS A 211 10.27 -15.10 3.13
CA CYS A 211 10.61 -15.03 4.56
C CYS A 211 9.51 -14.38 5.38
N ILE A 212 9.44 -14.76 6.66
CA ILE A 212 8.61 -14.10 7.67
C ILE A 212 9.50 -13.14 8.44
N LEU A 213 9.21 -11.84 8.37
CA LEU A 213 10.07 -10.78 8.88
C LEU A 213 9.24 -9.72 9.60
N ARG A 214 9.86 -8.97 10.52
CA ARG A 214 9.21 -7.78 11.11
C ARG A 214 9.10 -6.69 10.05
N TYR A 215 7.98 -5.97 10.01
CA TYR A 215 7.73 -4.97 8.97
C TYR A 215 8.70 -3.76 9.06
N ARG A 216 8.93 -3.22 10.27
CA ARG A 216 9.69 -1.97 10.48
C ARG A 216 11.03 -1.90 9.74
N PRO A 217 11.95 -2.89 9.82
CA PRO A 217 13.25 -2.79 9.16
C PRO A 217 13.20 -2.84 7.62
N PHE A 218 12.10 -3.34 7.05
CA PHE A 218 11.96 -3.60 5.62
C PHE A 218 11.00 -2.62 4.92
N GLN A 219 10.51 -1.61 5.64
CA GLN A 219 9.60 -0.59 5.09
C GLN A 219 10.23 0.11 3.87
N GLU A 220 11.50 0.51 3.96
CA GLU A 220 12.19 1.18 2.83
C GLU A 220 12.35 0.26 1.61
N GLU A 221 12.64 -1.03 1.84
CA GLU A 221 12.77 -2.02 0.77
C GLU A 221 11.42 -2.35 0.10
N LEU A 222 10.32 -2.20 0.84
CA LEU A 222 8.98 -2.31 0.28
C LEU A 222 8.66 -1.11 -0.61
N MET A 223 9.00 0.10 -0.15
CA MET A 223 8.78 1.34 -0.92
C MET A 223 9.67 1.42 -2.17
N SER A 224 10.88 0.85 -2.13
CA SER A 224 11.77 0.77 -3.29
C SER A 224 11.35 -0.31 -4.31
N GLY A 225 10.41 -1.19 -3.94
CA GLY A 225 9.96 -2.30 -4.79
C GLY A 225 10.94 -3.48 -4.82
N ASN A 226 11.92 -3.55 -3.92
CA ASN A 226 12.84 -4.69 -3.83
C ASN A 226 12.17 -5.93 -3.23
N ILE A 227 11.17 -5.73 -2.38
CA ILE A 227 10.32 -6.80 -1.83
C ILE A 227 8.85 -6.62 -2.23
N SER A 228 8.11 -7.71 -2.23
CA SER A 228 6.65 -7.72 -2.34
C SER A 228 6.06 -8.49 -1.16
N LEU A 229 4.89 -8.08 -0.69
CA LEU A 229 4.17 -8.81 0.35
C LEU A 229 3.25 -9.84 -0.30
N VAL A 230 3.05 -10.96 0.42
CA VAL A 230 2.25 -12.10 -0.05
C VAL A 230 0.83 -12.06 0.51
#